data_AF-A0A318IBD7-F1
#
_entry.id   AF-A0A318IBD7-F1
#
_cell.length_a   1.000
_cell.length_b   1.000
_cell.length_c   1.000
_cell.angle_alpha   90.00
_cell.angle_beta   90.00
_cell.angle_gamma   90.00
#
_symmetry.space_group_name_H-M   'P 1'
#
loop_
_entity.id
_entity.type
_entity.pdbx_description
1 polymer ?
#
loop_
_entity_poly.entity_id
_entity_poly.type
_entity_poly.pdbx_seq_one_letter_code
_entity_poly.pdbx_strand_id
1 'polypeptide(L)'
;MVLINNVIDVLVNGKIKLADLVPEVTCLEFLSVFRKKFCCEFVTNEGERTVDVVFLADMVNEHPVADLTNYLTAEPTVQYKSTKDYKRITLASKYTVESELQEGYDSLDKMMSANATAFFDPRRGVFCKEGFSGATRYNTKIGEASQPYNMGGETETHAVEIPDCIPEFRTLNFAGKTEDGAYSTSLAMLLYVGKYNTLNSKMEVDGEDNSTSKENKQGANKLHPMLAFAYRSASNKPAGTISAYDMQVWPRYKIFEYGLHYNGREGIFERFYRQYDFLLRNSLQTVKVKLLLNQHLKQTLPAVSKVTLRGVPFLFNKLKFTLGGKNDPVESELRTVLPGMPLSSSPTLIELMPRMKSKYAWVARSDMREIPFEELGKRLTDRDKRPATFYPPVPSEAFAQKTARGERNFPEENFTIIGPRNFKEAMDRVKHAVVEVTWLDCIELDKAKRNNGSWDWTFPYMEDE
;
A
#
# COMPACT_ATOMS: atom_id res chain seq x y z
N MET A 1 -6.81 1.64 -16.36
CA MET A 1 -7.13 2.41 -15.13
C MET A 1 -8.40 3.19 -15.38
N VAL A 2 -9.27 3.30 -14.39
CA VAL A 2 -10.59 3.95 -14.46
C VAL A 2 -10.80 4.84 -13.24
N LEU A 3 -11.75 5.77 -13.34
CA LEU A 3 -12.29 6.49 -12.20
C LEU A 3 -13.42 5.68 -11.58
N ILE A 4 -13.44 5.62 -10.25
CA ILE A 4 -14.58 5.09 -9.50
C ILE A 4 -15.26 6.25 -8.75
N ASN A 5 -16.56 6.14 -8.59
CA ASN A 5 -17.36 6.96 -7.69
C ASN A 5 -18.24 6.06 -6.82
N ASN A 6 -18.80 6.65 -5.77
CA ASN A 6 -19.72 6.04 -4.82
C ASN A 6 -21.17 6.51 -5.04
N VAL A 7 -21.51 7.02 -6.23
CA VAL A 7 -22.85 7.56 -6.52
C VAL A 7 -23.79 6.43 -6.92
N ILE A 8 -24.76 6.13 -6.07
CA ILE A 8 -25.67 4.98 -6.29
C ILE A 8 -26.72 5.27 -7.37
N ASP A 9 -27.01 6.55 -7.64
CA ASP A 9 -27.98 6.99 -8.66
C ASP A 9 -27.68 6.42 -10.05
N VAL A 10 -26.40 6.21 -10.35
CA VAL A 10 -25.91 5.65 -11.61
C VAL A 10 -26.42 4.23 -11.84
N LEU A 11 -26.71 3.50 -10.76
CA LEU A 11 -27.25 2.13 -10.80
C LEU A 11 -28.77 2.10 -10.71
N VAL A 12 -29.38 3.00 -9.92
CA VAL A 12 -30.79 2.89 -9.52
C VAL A 12 -31.75 3.67 -10.44
N ASN A 13 -31.32 4.80 -11.01
CA ASN A 13 -32.23 5.67 -11.79
C ASN A 13 -32.53 5.17 -13.22
N GLY A 14 -31.94 4.05 -13.65
CA GLY A 14 -32.10 3.51 -15.01
C GLY A 14 -31.53 4.39 -16.14
N LYS A 15 -30.93 5.54 -15.81
CA LYS A 15 -30.24 6.45 -16.74
C LYS A 15 -28.92 6.89 -16.12
N ILE A 16 -27.85 6.86 -16.91
CA ILE A 16 -26.52 7.29 -16.50
C ILE A 16 -26.34 8.75 -16.89
N LYS A 17 -26.20 9.64 -15.90
CA LYS A 17 -25.74 11.02 -16.13
C LYS A 17 -24.22 11.04 -16.00
N LEU A 18 -23.51 11.55 -17.01
CA LEU A 18 -22.05 11.66 -16.97
C LEU A 18 -21.56 12.52 -15.80
N ALA A 19 -22.34 13.54 -15.40
CA ALA A 19 -22.04 14.37 -14.25
C ALA A 19 -21.99 13.59 -12.93
N ASP A 20 -22.77 12.52 -12.80
CA ASP A 20 -22.79 11.66 -11.61
C ASP A 20 -21.56 10.71 -11.59
N LEU A 21 -20.84 10.59 -12.72
CA LEU A 21 -19.68 9.71 -12.84
C LEU A 21 -18.35 10.37 -12.49
N VAL A 22 -18.28 11.70 -12.59
CA VAL A 22 -17.04 12.46 -12.49
C VAL A 22 -16.82 13.01 -11.07
N PRO A 23 -15.56 13.12 -10.62
CA PRO A 23 -15.26 13.75 -9.33
C PRO A 23 -15.54 15.26 -9.36
N GLU A 24 -15.80 15.83 -8.19
CA GLU A 24 -16.07 17.25 -7.99
C GLU A 24 -14.76 18.03 -7.81
N VAL A 25 -13.97 18.11 -8.89
CA VAL A 25 -12.66 18.77 -8.92
C VAL A 25 -12.44 19.55 -10.21
N THR A 26 -11.52 20.51 -10.17
CA THR A 26 -11.08 21.22 -11.38
C THR A 26 -10.21 20.33 -12.27
N CYS A 27 -10.10 20.64 -13.57
CA CYS A 27 -9.18 19.95 -14.47
C CYS A 27 -7.72 20.01 -13.98
N LEU A 28 -7.31 21.13 -13.36
CA LEU A 28 -5.97 21.29 -12.80
C LEU A 28 -5.73 20.33 -11.63
N GLU A 29 -6.67 20.22 -10.71
CA GLU A 29 -6.60 19.27 -9.59
C GLU A 29 -6.61 17.83 -10.08
N PHE A 30 -7.43 17.52 -11.09
CA PHE A 30 -7.47 16.20 -11.72
C PHE A 30 -6.13 15.83 -12.36
N LEU A 31 -5.54 16.71 -13.16
CA LEU A 31 -4.19 16.50 -13.71
C LEU A 31 -3.13 16.39 -12.61
N SER A 32 -3.31 17.12 -11.51
CA SER A 32 -2.43 17.05 -10.33
C SER A 32 -2.50 15.69 -9.64
N VAL A 33 -3.62 14.96 -9.72
CA VAL A 33 -3.68 13.55 -9.26
C VAL A 33 -2.64 12.74 -10.00
N PHE A 34 -2.60 12.79 -11.34
CA PHE A 34 -1.64 11.99 -12.12
C PHE A 34 -0.20 12.47 -11.93
N ARG A 35 0.05 13.78 -12.05
CA ARG A 35 1.39 14.36 -11.86
C ARG A 35 2.01 13.96 -10.54
N LYS A 36 1.24 14.10 -9.44
CA LYS A 36 1.71 13.77 -8.09
C LYS A 36 1.62 12.29 -7.75
N LYS A 37 0.72 11.51 -8.35
CA LYS A 37 0.66 10.07 -8.07
C LYS A 37 1.74 9.30 -8.81
N PHE A 38 2.06 9.68 -10.04
CA PHE A 38 2.99 8.93 -10.90
C PHE A 38 4.31 9.64 -11.18
N CYS A 39 4.58 10.77 -10.51
CA CYS A 39 5.80 11.57 -10.72
C CYS A 39 6.04 11.86 -12.21
N CYS A 40 4.99 12.29 -12.91
CA CYS A 40 4.98 12.51 -14.35
C CYS A 40 4.60 13.95 -14.69
N GLU A 41 4.92 14.36 -15.91
CA GLU A 41 4.49 15.63 -16.48
C GLU A 41 3.79 15.40 -17.82
N PHE A 42 2.82 16.27 -18.14
CA PHE A 42 2.14 16.27 -19.42
C PHE A 42 2.82 17.29 -20.33
N VAL A 43 3.53 16.81 -21.35
CA VAL A 43 4.26 17.66 -22.30
C VAL A 43 3.42 17.80 -23.55
N THR A 44 2.99 19.03 -23.84
CA THR A 44 2.18 19.33 -25.01
C THR A 44 3.06 19.67 -26.20
N ASN A 45 2.86 18.98 -27.33
CA ASN A 45 3.42 19.38 -28.62
C ASN A 45 2.31 20.05 -29.44
N GLU A 46 2.28 21.38 -29.42
CA GLU A 46 1.25 22.16 -30.13
C GLU A 46 1.30 21.98 -31.65
N GLY A 47 2.50 21.75 -32.21
CA GLY A 47 2.68 21.56 -33.64
C GLY A 47 2.01 20.28 -34.14
N GLU A 48 2.15 19.19 -33.39
CA GLU A 48 1.56 17.89 -33.73
C GLU A 48 0.16 17.69 -33.08
N ARG A 49 -0.24 18.58 -32.18
CA ARG A 49 -1.46 18.48 -31.36
C ARG A 49 -1.51 17.20 -30.52
N THR A 50 -0.34 16.77 -30.06
CA THR A 50 -0.15 15.59 -29.21
C THR A 50 0.20 16.02 -27.79
N VAL A 51 -0.07 15.14 -26.84
CA VAL A 51 0.32 15.31 -25.44
C VAL A 51 0.99 14.03 -24.99
N ASP A 52 2.25 14.14 -24.59
CA ASP A 52 3.03 13.03 -24.07
C ASP A 52 2.98 13.03 -22.55
N VAL A 53 2.95 11.82 -21.96
CA VAL A 53 3.09 11.64 -20.51
C VAL A 53 4.52 11.17 -20.27
N VAL A 54 5.31 12.04 -19.64
CA VAL A 54 6.73 11.79 -19.41
C VAL A 54 6.95 11.53 -17.93
N PHE A 55 7.51 10.37 -17.59
CA PHE A 55 7.85 10.02 -16.20
C PHE A 55 9.25 10.50 -15.87
N LEU A 56 9.45 10.99 -14.64
CA LEU A 56 10.78 11.43 -14.19
C LEU A 56 11.81 10.30 -14.31
N ALA A 57 11.40 9.06 -13.99
CA ALA A 57 12.30 7.92 -14.04
C ALA A 57 12.86 7.68 -15.45
N ASP A 58 12.00 7.81 -16.47
CA ASP A 58 12.41 7.66 -17.87
C ASP A 58 13.38 8.80 -18.26
N MET A 59 13.05 10.04 -17.92
CA MET A 59 13.93 11.21 -18.18
C MET A 59 15.32 11.05 -17.56
N VAL A 60 15.40 10.48 -16.35
CA VAL A 60 16.66 10.28 -15.63
C VAL A 60 17.48 9.15 -16.23
N ASN A 61 16.83 8.12 -16.78
CA ASN A 61 17.49 6.97 -17.40
C ASN A 61 17.88 7.20 -18.87
N GLU A 62 17.17 8.06 -19.60
CA GLU A 62 17.39 8.32 -21.02
C GLU A 62 18.78 8.89 -21.34
N HIS A 63 19.24 8.78 -22.58
CA HIS A 63 20.47 9.45 -22.98
C HIS A 63 20.25 10.96 -23.19
N PRO A 64 21.24 11.81 -22.87
CA PRO A 64 21.14 13.24 -23.14
C PRO A 64 20.93 13.53 -24.63
N VAL A 65 20.03 14.46 -24.93
CA VAL A 65 19.57 14.73 -26.31
C VAL A 65 20.50 15.71 -27.04
N ALA A 66 21.21 16.57 -26.29
CA ALA A 66 22.11 17.56 -26.88
C ALA A 66 23.33 17.83 -26.01
N ASP A 67 24.47 18.09 -26.66
CA ASP A 67 25.68 18.60 -26.02
C ASP A 67 25.76 20.12 -26.16
N LEU A 68 25.68 20.81 -25.03
CA LEU A 68 25.67 22.27 -24.96
C LEU A 68 27.06 22.86 -24.68
N THR A 69 28.10 22.03 -24.62
CA THR A 69 29.46 22.46 -24.25
C THR A 69 30.00 23.59 -25.14
N ASN A 70 29.76 23.51 -26.45
CA ASN A 70 30.25 24.50 -27.41
C ASN A 70 29.50 25.85 -27.35
N TYR A 71 28.41 25.92 -26.60
CA TYR A 71 27.59 27.13 -26.46
C TYR A 71 27.82 27.84 -25.12
N LEU A 72 28.74 27.33 -24.29
CA LEU A 72 29.16 27.98 -23.05
C LEU A 72 30.01 29.22 -23.36
N THR A 73 29.64 30.36 -22.79
CA THR A 73 30.46 31.59 -22.88
C THR A 73 31.28 31.85 -21.61
N ALA A 74 31.06 31.06 -20.56
CA ALA A 74 31.78 31.11 -19.29
C ALA A 74 31.75 29.73 -18.62
N GLU A 75 32.68 29.49 -17.71
CA GLU A 75 32.69 28.24 -16.93
C GLU A 75 31.44 28.12 -16.04
N PRO A 76 30.84 26.91 -15.93
CA PRO A 76 29.67 26.68 -15.07
C PRO A 76 29.98 26.93 -13.60
N THR A 77 29.06 27.61 -12.90
CA THR A 77 29.16 27.82 -11.45
C THR A 77 28.20 26.88 -10.73
N VAL A 78 28.73 25.98 -9.89
CA VAL A 78 27.94 25.03 -9.11
C VAL A 78 27.63 25.61 -7.74
N GLN A 79 26.35 25.62 -7.37
CA GLN A 79 25.89 25.93 -6.02
C GLN A 79 25.67 24.64 -5.27
N TYR A 80 26.63 24.28 -4.43
CA TYR A 80 26.57 23.09 -3.60
C TYR A 80 25.48 23.23 -2.53
N LYS A 81 24.70 22.17 -2.40
CA LYS A 81 23.71 22.03 -1.33
C LYS A 81 24.42 21.83 0.01
N SER A 82 23.88 22.46 1.05
CA SER A 82 24.22 22.15 2.43
C SER A 82 23.54 20.85 2.86
N THR A 83 23.98 20.25 3.97
CA THR A 83 23.40 19.01 4.50
C THR A 83 21.90 19.11 4.76
N LYS A 84 21.39 20.32 5.05
CA LYS A 84 19.97 20.59 5.31
C LYS A 84 19.12 20.64 4.03
N ASP A 85 19.73 20.82 2.86
CA ASP A 85 19.01 20.94 1.60
C ASP A 85 18.67 19.58 0.97
N TYR A 86 19.26 18.49 1.48
CA TYR A 86 18.93 17.14 1.09
C TYR A 86 17.64 16.69 1.78
N LYS A 87 16.72 16.15 1.00
CA LYS A 87 15.37 15.80 1.47
C LYS A 87 15.05 14.35 1.19
N ARG A 88 14.16 13.78 1.99
CA ARG A 88 13.51 12.49 1.71
C ARG A 88 12.07 12.70 1.25
N ILE A 89 11.55 11.80 0.43
CA ILE A 89 10.16 11.88 -0.02
C ILE A 89 9.23 11.28 1.02
N THR A 90 8.08 11.94 1.21
CA THR A 90 6.91 11.35 1.87
C THR A 90 5.70 11.48 0.95
N LEU A 91 4.94 10.40 0.78
CA LEU A 91 3.74 10.36 -0.08
C LEU A 91 2.51 10.13 0.78
N ALA A 92 1.47 10.94 0.58
CA ALA A 92 0.19 10.75 1.25
C ALA A 92 -0.98 11.12 0.34
N SER A 93 -2.08 10.41 0.53
CA SER A 93 -3.38 10.75 -0.05
C SER A 93 -3.97 11.91 0.74
N LYS A 94 -4.53 12.92 0.07
CA LYS A 94 -5.22 14.04 0.72
C LYS A 94 -6.50 13.57 1.41
N TYR A 95 -7.16 12.57 0.84
CA TYR A 95 -8.39 11.99 1.35
C TYR A 95 -8.21 10.49 1.57
N THR A 96 -8.93 9.94 2.53
CA THR A 96 -8.99 8.50 2.80
C THR A 96 -10.44 8.08 2.96
N VAL A 97 -10.73 6.83 2.66
CA VAL A 97 -12.00 6.22 3.05
C VAL A 97 -12.08 6.09 4.57
N GLU A 98 -13.30 6.00 5.11
CA GLU A 98 -13.54 5.86 6.55
C GLU A 98 -12.76 4.68 7.13
N SER A 99 -11.77 4.93 7.98
CA SER A 99 -10.85 3.91 8.47
C SER A 99 -11.53 2.84 9.33
N GLU A 100 -11.11 1.58 9.19
CA GLU A 100 -11.50 0.50 10.12
C GLU A 100 -10.57 0.43 11.35
N LEU A 101 -9.48 1.22 11.36
CA LEU A 101 -8.48 1.23 12.42
C LEU A 101 -8.77 2.37 13.41
N GLN A 102 -8.59 2.10 14.70
CA GLN A 102 -8.72 3.12 15.75
C GLN A 102 -7.53 4.09 15.77
N GLU A 103 -6.33 3.58 15.45
CA GLU A 103 -5.10 4.35 15.40
C GLU A 103 -4.34 4.02 14.11
N GLY A 104 -3.79 5.06 13.47
CA GLY A 104 -2.91 4.94 12.32
C GLY A 104 -1.47 5.30 12.69
N TYR A 105 -0.53 5.02 11.78
CA TYR A 105 0.88 5.36 11.98
C TYR A 105 1.31 6.47 11.02
N ASP A 106 2.02 7.49 11.53
CA ASP A 106 2.56 8.57 10.67
C ASP A 106 3.74 8.10 9.81
N SER A 107 4.44 7.05 10.27
CA SER A 107 5.67 6.56 9.67
C SER A 107 5.86 5.07 9.91
N LEU A 108 6.59 4.44 9.00
CA LEU A 108 6.82 3.00 8.99
C LEU A 108 7.76 2.55 10.13
N ASP A 109 8.70 3.40 10.57
CA ASP A 109 9.56 3.12 11.74
C ASP A 109 8.76 3.01 13.05
N LYS A 110 7.79 3.90 13.27
CA LYS A 110 6.85 3.85 14.40
C LYS A 110 5.97 2.60 14.30
N MET A 111 5.46 2.28 13.12
CA MET A 111 4.68 1.05 12.89
C MET A 111 5.48 -0.19 13.27
N MET A 112 6.74 -0.27 12.84
CA MET A 112 7.63 -1.41 13.15
C MET A 112 8.03 -1.46 14.62
N SER A 113 8.25 -0.31 15.26
CA SER A 113 8.57 -0.24 16.69
C SER A 113 7.39 -0.72 17.55
N ALA A 114 6.16 -0.41 17.14
CA ALA A 114 4.95 -0.90 17.82
C ALA A 114 4.60 -2.36 17.45
N ASN A 115 4.97 -2.81 16.25
CA ASN A 115 4.63 -4.14 15.72
C ASN A 115 5.85 -4.78 15.04
N ALA A 116 6.73 -5.41 15.83
CA ALA A 116 7.97 -6.00 15.32
C ALA A 116 7.76 -7.12 14.27
N THR A 117 6.58 -7.75 14.25
CA THR A 117 6.20 -8.80 13.30
C THR A 117 5.30 -8.32 12.16
N ALA A 118 5.17 -7.00 11.99
CA ALA A 118 4.45 -6.43 10.88
C ALA A 118 5.04 -6.86 9.53
N PHE A 119 4.16 -7.05 8.56
CA PHE A 119 4.49 -7.34 7.18
C PHE A 119 3.49 -6.67 6.24
N PHE A 120 3.89 -6.48 5.00
CA PHE A 120 3.04 -5.91 3.96
C PHE A 120 2.40 -7.01 3.11
N ASP A 121 1.08 -6.91 2.88
CA ASP A 121 0.36 -7.75 1.92
C ASP A 121 0.15 -6.98 0.60
N PRO A 122 0.98 -7.23 -0.44
CA PRO A 122 0.92 -6.48 -1.70
C PRO A 122 -0.38 -6.70 -2.49
N ARG A 123 -1.11 -7.78 -2.21
CA ARG A 123 -2.36 -8.12 -2.90
C ARG A 123 -3.50 -7.19 -2.47
N ARG A 124 -3.53 -6.82 -1.20
CA ARG A 124 -4.49 -5.87 -0.65
C ARG A 124 -3.92 -4.45 -0.53
N GLY A 125 -2.61 -4.31 -0.54
CA GLY A 125 -1.90 -3.06 -0.28
C GLY A 125 -1.87 -2.67 1.19
N VAL A 126 -2.12 -3.60 2.12
CA VAL A 126 -2.29 -3.30 3.56
C VAL A 126 -1.13 -3.84 4.39
N PHE A 127 -0.96 -3.30 5.60
CA PHE A 127 -0.03 -3.83 6.59
C PHE A 127 -0.77 -4.71 7.59
N CYS A 128 -0.18 -5.86 7.89
CA CYS A 128 -0.74 -6.87 8.75
C CYS A 128 0.27 -7.34 9.79
N LYS A 129 -0.23 -7.91 10.88
CA LYS A 129 0.55 -8.77 11.77
C LYS A 129 -0.16 -10.10 11.98
N GLU A 130 0.64 -11.14 12.19
CA GLU A 130 0.18 -12.52 12.34
C GLU A 130 0.01 -12.86 13.82
N GLY A 131 -1.19 -13.30 14.19
CA GLY A 131 -1.53 -13.76 15.53
C GLY A 131 -2.23 -15.10 15.51
N PHE A 132 -2.34 -15.73 16.68
CA PHE A 132 -2.95 -17.05 16.87
C PHE A 132 -3.90 -17.02 18.06
N SER A 133 -5.07 -17.62 17.92
CA SER A 133 -5.98 -17.95 19.02
C SER A 133 -6.20 -19.46 19.01
N GLY A 134 -5.58 -20.16 19.97
CA GLY A 134 -5.44 -21.61 19.91
C GLY A 134 -4.78 -22.06 18.60
N ALA A 135 -5.41 -22.99 17.88
CA ALA A 135 -4.94 -23.45 16.58
C ALA A 135 -5.26 -22.50 15.41
N THR A 136 -6.09 -21.48 15.64
CA THR A 136 -6.57 -20.59 14.56
C THR A 136 -5.62 -19.44 14.33
N ARG A 137 -5.20 -19.24 13.08
CA ARG A 137 -4.37 -18.12 12.64
C ARG A 137 -5.24 -16.91 12.28
N TYR A 138 -4.82 -15.72 12.70
CA TYR A 138 -5.44 -14.45 12.37
C TYR A 138 -4.42 -13.49 11.77
N ASN A 139 -4.81 -12.79 10.70
CA ASN A 139 -4.06 -11.64 10.20
C ASN A 139 -4.79 -10.39 10.63
N THR A 140 -4.20 -9.65 11.56
CA THR A 140 -4.75 -8.39 12.05
C THR A 140 -4.20 -7.27 11.18
N LYS A 141 -5.11 -6.54 10.49
CA LYS A 141 -4.76 -5.32 9.75
C LYS A 141 -4.30 -4.25 10.74
N ILE A 142 -3.17 -3.62 10.46
CA ILE A 142 -2.55 -2.55 11.26
C ILE A 142 -2.25 -1.29 10.46
N GLY A 143 -2.36 -1.35 9.13
CA GLY A 143 -2.25 -0.20 8.24
C GLY A 143 -3.05 -0.45 6.97
N GLU A 144 -3.70 0.60 6.46
CA GLU A 144 -4.61 0.53 5.32
C GLU A 144 -3.87 0.75 3.99
N ALA A 145 -4.56 0.55 2.86
CA ALA A 145 -4.00 0.79 1.53
C ALA A 145 -3.56 2.24 1.29
N SER A 146 -4.18 3.16 2.04
CA SER A 146 -3.88 4.59 2.06
C SER A 146 -2.71 4.96 2.98
N GLN A 147 -2.13 4.00 3.73
CA GLN A 147 -1.01 4.25 4.65
C GLN A 147 0.08 5.07 3.94
N PRO A 148 0.40 6.28 4.42
CA PRO A 148 1.41 7.12 3.81
C PRO A 148 2.76 6.41 3.68
N TYR A 149 3.46 6.67 2.58
CA TYR A 149 4.87 6.32 2.50
C TYR A 149 5.66 7.36 3.28
N ASN A 150 6.16 6.97 4.45
CA ASN A 150 7.06 7.77 5.26
C ASN A 150 7.95 6.83 6.07
N MET A 151 9.23 6.74 5.70
CA MET A 151 10.18 5.86 6.40
C MET A 151 10.50 6.32 7.83
N GLY A 152 10.27 7.58 8.17
CA GLY A 152 10.78 8.16 9.41
C GLY A 152 12.28 8.48 9.36
N GLY A 153 12.80 9.00 10.47
CA GLY A 153 14.18 9.53 10.63
C GLY A 153 14.30 11.06 10.62
N GLU A 154 15.54 11.57 10.61
CA GLU A 154 15.85 13.00 10.86
C GLU A 154 15.96 13.89 9.60
N THR A 155 16.14 13.32 8.41
CA THR A 155 16.26 14.10 7.16
C THR A 155 14.97 14.87 6.87
N GLU A 156 15.10 16.12 6.40
CA GLU A 156 13.96 16.96 6.04
C GLU A 156 13.07 16.29 4.99
N THR A 157 11.75 16.43 5.12
CA THR A 157 10.77 15.80 4.23
C THR A 157 10.39 16.72 3.07
N HIS A 158 10.43 16.18 1.85
CA HIS A 158 9.71 16.69 0.71
C HIS A 158 8.35 15.99 0.63
N ALA A 159 7.34 16.61 1.24
CA ALA A 159 6.00 16.06 1.31
C ALA A 159 5.24 16.25 -0.02
N VAL A 160 4.78 15.14 -0.59
CA VAL A 160 3.91 15.12 -1.76
C VAL A 160 2.54 14.63 -1.31
N GLU A 161 1.59 15.55 -1.27
CA GLU A 161 0.18 15.26 -1.02
C GLU A 161 -0.57 15.14 -2.35
N ILE A 162 -1.09 13.94 -2.63
CA ILE A 162 -1.84 13.62 -3.84
C ILE A 162 -3.33 13.95 -3.58
N PRO A 163 -4.01 14.73 -4.43
CA PRO A 163 -5.42 15.11 -4.25
C PRO A 163 -6.40 13.99 -4.64
N ASP A 164 -6.13 12.75 -4.21
CA ASP A 164 -6.97 11.59 -4.45
C ASP A 164 -7.54 11.01 -3.15
N CYS A 165 -8.39 10.00 -3.31
CA CYS A 165 -8.83 9.11 -2.25
C CYS A 165 -8.51 7.67 -2.69
N ILE A 166 -7.80 6.92 -1.85
CA ILE A 166 -7.43 5.52 -2.15
C ILE A 166 -8.53 4.58 -1.63
N PRO A 167 -9.18 3.80 -2.50
CA PRO A 167 -10.11 2.74 -2.10
C PRO A 167 -9.41 1.64 -1.30
N GLU A 168 -10.17 0.77 -0.64
CA GLU A 168 -9.59 -0.31 0.17
C GLU A 168 -10.36 -1.63 0.06
N PHE A 169 -9.66 -2.77 0.02
CA PHE A 169 -10.32 -4.08 0.11
C PHE A 169 -10.80 -4.41 1.52
N ARG A 170 -12.12 -4.53 1.69
CA ARG A 170 -12.77 -4.89 2.95
C ARG A 170 -13.54 -6.19 2.82
N THR A 171 -13.64 -6.91 3.93
CA THR A 171 -14.47 -8.10 4.01
C THR A 171 -15.87 -7.68 4.43
N LEU A 172 -16.84 -7.86 3.55
CA LEU A 172 -18.25 -7.72 3.85
C LEU A 172 -18.66 -8.88 4.76
N ASN A 173 -19.15 -8.57 5.95
CA ASN A 173 -19.66 -9.55 6.90
C ASN A 173 -21.18 -9.41 7.05
N PHE A 174 -21.89 -10.52 6.97
CA PHE A 174 -23.28 -10.63 7.39
C PHE A 174 -23.31 -10.93 8.88
N ALA A 175 -23.64 -9.93 9.69
CA ALA A 175 -23.69 -10.06 11.14
C ALA A 175 -25.06 -9.68 11.68
N GLY A 176 -25.49 -10.39 12.71
CA GLY A 176 -26.76 -10.15 13.38
C GLY A 176 -26.72 -10.61 14.83
N LYS A 177 -27.79 -10.31 15.56
CA LYS A 177 -28.00 -10.78 16.93
C LYS A 177 -29.29 -11.58 16.98
N THR A 178 -29.21 -12.79 17.48
CA THR A 178 -30.34 -13.63 17.88
C THR A 178 -30.37 -13.75 19.40
N GLU A 179 -31.45 -14.30 19.96
CA GLU A 179 -31.53 -14.62 21.40
C GLU A 179 -30.37 -15.55 21.83
N ASP A 180 -29.92 -16.43 20.91
CA ASP A 180 -28.80 -17.37 21.12
C ASP A 180 -27.40 -16.74 20.97
N GLY A 181 -27.31 -15.44 20.68
CA GLY A 181 -26.04 -14.71 20.59
C GLY A 181 -25.83 -13.96 19.26
N ALA A 182 -24.65 -13.35 19.13
CA ALA A 182 -24.25 -12.67 17.90
C ALA A 182 -23.66 -13.67 16.90
N TYR A 183 -24.10 -13.62 15.65
CA TYR A 183 -23.48 -14.36 14.55
C TYR A 183 -22.82 -13.37 13.58
N SER A 184 -21.76 -13.80 12.93
CA SER A 184 -21.08 -13.06 11.88
C SER A 184 -20.49 -14.03 10.86
N THR A 185 -20.86 -13.89 9.59
CA THR A 185 -20.37 -14.70 8.48
C THR A 185 -19.80 -13.80 7.40
N SER A 186 -18.57 -14.04 6.97
CA SER A 186 -17.97 -13.31 5.85
C SER A 186 -18.61 -13.70 4.53
N LEU A 187 -19.12 -12.72 3.78
CA LEU A 187 -19.76 -12.92 2.48
C LEU A 187 -18.77 -12.81 1.33
N ALA A 188 -18.06 -11.68 1.25
CA ALA A 188 -17.16 -11.39 0.13
C ALA A 188 -16.11 -10.35 0.52
N MET A 189 -14.96 -10.37 -0.17
CA MET A 189 -13.99 -9.27 -0.11
C MET A 189 -14.22 -8.33 -1.29
N LEU A 190 -14.55 -7.08 -1.02
CA LEU A 190 -14.93 -6.07 -2.02
C LEU A 190 -14.08 -4.81 -1.88
N LEU A 191 -13.95 -4.07 -2.97
CA LEU A 191 -13.28 -2.78 -2.98
C LEU A 191 -14.24 -1.72 -2.43
N TYR A 192 -13.99 -1.28 -1.20
CA TYR A 192 -14.73 -0.21 -0.54
C TYR A 192 -14.26 1.15 -1.04
N VAL A 193 -15.23 1.97 -1.48
CA VAL A 193 -15.03 3.29 -2.09
C VAL A 193 -15.70 4.41 -1.28
N GLY A 194 -15.99 4.16 0.00
CA GLY A 194 -16.69 5.08 0.89
C GLY A 194 -18.20 4.84 0.96
N LYS A 195 -18.87 5.65 1.79
CA LYS A 195 -20.34 5.64 1.93
C LYS A 195 -20.98 6.01 0.60
N TYR A 196 -22.14 5.44 0.29
CA TYR A 196 -22.84 5.79 -0.94
C TYR A 196 -23.28 7.27 -0.93
N ASN A 197 -23.43 7.83 -2.12
CA ASN A 197 -23.95 9.17 -2.35
C ASN A 197 -25.22 9.10 -3.21
N THR A 198 -26.25 9.81 -2.80
CA THR A 198 -27.50 10.02 -3.55
C THR A 198 -27.58 11.49 -3.95
N LEU A 199 -27.29 11.82 -5.20
CA LEU A 199 -27.31 13.19 -5.73
C LEU A 199 -28.70 13.60 -6.23
N ASN A 200 -29.43 12.63 -6.76
CA ASN A 200 -30.70 12.78 -7.46
C ASN A 200 -31.79 11.85 -6.90
N SER A 201 -31.46 10.96 -5.97
CA SER A 201 -32.39 10.03 -5.32
C SER A 201 -32.40 10.19 -3.81
N LYS A 202 -33.30 9.47 -3.14
CA LYS A 202 -33.37 9.36 -1.68
C LYS A 202 -33.66 7.90 -1.33
N MET A 203 -32.95 7.36 -0.36
CA MET A 203 -33.22 6.03 0.17
C MET A 203 -34.28 6.12 1.28
N GLU A 204 -35.32 5.30 1.19
CA GLU A 204 -36.34 5.17 2.22
C GLU A 204 -36.32 3.73 2.75
N VAL A 205 -36.17 3.59 4.06
CA VAL A 205 -36.20 2.29 4.74
C VAL A 205 -37.62 2.11 5.30
N ASP A 206 -38.30 1.05 4.87
CA ASP A 206 -39.67 0.78 5.27
C ASP A 206 -39.72 0.41 6.77
N GLY A 207 -40.56 1.10 7.55
CA GLY A 207 -40.75 0.86 8.99
C GLY A 207 -39.98 1.76 9.97
N GLU A 208 -39.14 2.70 9.50
CA GLU A 208 -38.59 3.77 10.35
C GLU A 208 -39.41 5.06 10.18
N ASP A 209 -39.84 5.69 11.28
CA ASP A 209 -40.46 7.02 11.24
C ASP A 209 -39.48 8.02 10.60
N ASN A 210 -39.95 8.71 9.55
CA ASN A 210 -39.21 9.71 8.74
C ASN A 210 -38.45 10.80 9.52
N SER A 211 -38.60 10.87 10.84
CA SER A 211 -37.96 11.83 11.75
C SER A 211 -36.63 11.34 12.37
N THR A 212 -36.31 10.04 12.33
CA THR A 212 -35.13 9.46 13.01
C THR A 212 -33.97 9.02 12.10
N SER A 213 -34.16 8.95 10.78
CA SER A 213 -33.07 8.60 9.86
C SER A 213 -32.05 9.74 9.76
N LYS A 214 -30.95 9.63 10.53
CA LYS A 214 -29.79 10.55 10.48
C LYS A 214 -29.14 10.60 9.09
N GLU A 215 -29.35 9.59 8.25
CA GLU A 215 -28.83 9.51 6.88
C GLU A 215 -29.42 10.57 5.96
N ASN A 216 -30.66 11.03 6.21
CA ASN A 216 -31.35 12.02 5.39
C ASN A 216 -30.96 13.49 5.68
N LYS A 217 -30.02 13.75 6.60
CA LYS A 217 -29.56 15.11 6.95
C LYS A 217 -28.14 15.44 6.51
N GLN A 218 -27.38 14.47 5.99
CA GLN A 218 -26.04 14.74 5.44
C GLN A 218 -26.19 15.13 3.97
N GLY A 219 -25.88 16.39 3.65
CA GLY A 219 -25.74 16.81 2.25
C GLY A 219 -24.73 15.91 1.52
N ALA A 220 -24.86 15.82 0.19
CA ALA A 220 -24.00 14.98 -0.65
C ALA A 220 -22.53 15.06 -0.23
N ASN A 221 -21.88 13.91 0.01
CA ASN A 221 -20.45 13.90 0.30
C ASN A 221 -19.70 14.33 -0.95
N LYS A 222 -18.68 15.18 -0.78
CA LYS A 222 -17.84 15.64 -1.88
C LYS A 222 -17.26 14.45 -2.64
N LEU A 223 -17.39 14.46 -3.97
CA LEU A 223 -16.88 13.38 -4.82
C LEU A 223 -15.38 13.55 -5.05
N HIS A 224 -14.60 12.71 -4.40
CA HIS A 224 -13.14 12.72 -4.53
C HIS A 224 -12.67 11.90 -5.74
N PRO A 225 -11.54 12.26 -6.38
CA PRO A 225 -10.92 11.42 -7.40
C PRO A 225 -10.47 10.08 -6.79
N MET A 226 -11.09 8.98 -7.22
CA MET A 226 -10.70 7.63 -6.84
C MET A 226 -10.28 6.84 -8.08
N LEU A 227 -9.09 6.26 -8.04
CA LEU A 227 -8.53 5.48 -9.15
C LEU A 227 -8.54 3.99 -8.84
N ALA A 228 -8.82 3.19 -9.86
CA ALA A 228 -8.65 1.74 -9.82
C ALA A 228 -8.28 1.16 -11.18
N PHE A 229 -7.80 -0.07 -11.20
CA PHE A 229 -7.70 -0.86 -12.41
C PHE A 229 -8.98 -1.66 -12.64
N ALA A 230 -9.50 -1.58 -13.86
CA ALA A 230 -10.53 -2.49 -14.34
C ALA A 230 -9.86 -3.61 -15.13
N TYR A 231 -10.29 -4.85 -14.90
CA TYR A 231 -9.78 -6.03 -15.59
C TYR A 231 -10.85 -7.11 -15.68
N ARG A 232 -10.61 -8.11 -16.54
CA ARG A 232 -11.39 -9.34 -16.57
C ARG A 232 -10.65 -10.38 -15.74
N SER A 233 -11.25 -10.82 -14.64
CA SER A 233 -10.67 -11.83 -13.76
C SER A 233 -10.54 -13.18 -14.47
N ALA A 234 -9.65 -14.04 -13.98
CA ALA A 234 -9.57 -15.45 -14.43
C ALA A 234 -10.90 -16.20 -14.24
N SER A 235 -11.77 -15.74 -13.35
CA SER A 235 -13.17 -16.21 -13.21
C SER A 235 -14.10 -15.76 -14.35
N ASN A 236 -13.56 -15.07 -15.36
CA ASN A 236 -14.26 -14.49 -16.50
C ASN A 236 -15.21 -13.32 -16.18
N LYS A 237 -15.20 -12.83 -14.94
CA LYS A 237 -16.03 -11.72 -14.46
C LYS A 237 -15.28 -10.38 -14.51
N PRO A 238 -15.97 -9.26 -14.81
CA PRO A 238 -15.37 -7.94 -14.69
C PRO A 238 -15.09 -7.63 -13.22
N ALA A 239 -13.92 -7.06 -12.94
CA ALA A 239 -13.46 -6.78 -11.59
C ALA A 239 -12.65 -5.48 -11.51
N GLY A 240 -12.60 -4.91 -10.32
CA GLY A 240 -11.80 -3.74 -9.97
C GLY A 240 -10.73 -4.09 -8.94
N THR A 241 -9.55 -3.46 -9.03
CA THR A 241 -8.51 -3.57 -8.01
C THR A 241 -7.66 -2.30 -7.91
N ILE A 242 -7.03 -2.10 -6.76
CA ILE A 242 -6.00 -1.08 -6.54
C ILE A 242 -4.59 -1.70 -6.48
N SER A 243 -4.48 -3.02 -6.53
CA SER A 243 -3.20 -3.74 -6.47
C SER A 243 -2.84 -4.35 -7.80
N ALA A 244 -1.63 -4.91 -7.87
CA ALA A 244 -1.15 -5.64 -9.02
C ALA A 244 -1.77 -7.03 -9.20
N TYR A 245 -2.73 -7.44 -8.36
CA TYR A 245 -3.20 -8.84 -8.27
C TYR A 245 -4.71 -8.99 -8.52
N ASP A 246 -5.10 -10.13 -9.10
CA ASP A 246 -6.50 -10.57 -9.21
C ASP A 246 -6.99 -11.03 -7.84
N MET A 247 -7.93 -10.26 -7.27
CA MET A 247 -8.50 -10.50 -5.94
C MET A 247 -9.74 -11.40 -5.95
N GLN A 248 -10.25 -11.76 -7.13
CA GLN A 248 -11.49 -12.53 -7.30
C GLN A 248 -11.27 -14.05 -7.34
N VAL A 249 -10.03 -14.49 -7.54
CA VAL A 249 -9.68 -15.91 -7.66
C VAL A 249 -8.63 -16.34 -6.65
N TRP A 250 -8.63 -17.64 -6.37
CA TRP A 250 -7.57 -18.29 -5.61
C TRP A 250 -6.87 -19.35 -6.48
N PRO A 251 -5.53 -19.39 -6.51
CA PRO A 251 -4.59 -18.40 -5.97
C PRO A 251 -4.69 -17.04 -6.69
N ARG A 252 -4.23 -15.98 -6.03
CA ARG A 252 -4.28 -14.61 -6.57
C ARG A 252 -3.10 -14.39 -7.52
N TYR A 253 -3.39 -14.21 -8.81
CA TYR A 253 -2.36 -14.01 -9.84
C TYR A 253 -1.99 -12.54 -10.03
N LYS A 254 -0.73 -12.26 -10.34
CA LYS A 254 -0.28 -10.92 -10.75
C LYS A 254 -0.83 -10.60 -12.14
N ILE A 255 -1.46 -9.43 -12.28
CA ILE A 255 -2.14 -8.94 -13.49
C ILE A 255 -1.62 -7.58 -13.98
N PHE A 256 -0.91 -6.83 -13.13
CA PHE A 256 -0.31 -5.54 -13.50
C PHE A 256 1.11 -5.41 -12.93
N GLU A 257 1.89 -4.46 -13.45
CA GLU A 257 3.26 -4.22 -12.97
C GLU A 257 3.34 -3.36 -11.71
N TYR A 258 2.29 -2.61 -11.39
CA TYR A 258 2.24 -1.71 -10.25
C TYR A 258 0.84 -1.66 -9.61
N GLY A 259 0.80 -1.23 -8.35
CA GLY A 259 -0.39 -0.94 -7.57
C GLY A 259 -0.58 0.57 -7.37
N LEU A 260 -1.77 0.97 -6.94
CA LEU A 260 -2.14 2.35 -6.63
C LEU A 260 -1.94 2.72 -5.16
N HIS A 261 -1.54 1.75 -4.34
CA HIS A 261 -1.10 1.94 -2.95
C HIS A 261 0.36 2.44 -2.91
N TYR A 262 0.75 3.11 -1.83
CA TYR A 262 2.06 3.78 -1.78
C TYR A 262 3.24 2.85 -1.53
N ASN A 263 3.05 1.83 -0.68
CA ASN A 263 4.14 1.03 -0.12
C ASN A 263 4.32 -0.31 -0.86
N GLY A 264 5.48 -0.94 -0.70
CA GLY A 264 5.77 -2.26 -1.29
C GLY A 264 6.38 -2.18 -2.69
N ARG A 265 6.80 -3.33 -3.21
CA ARG A 265 7.59 -3.45 -4.47
C ARG A 265 6.81 -2.96 -5.69
N GLU A 266 5.52 -3.23 -5.73
CA GLU A 266 4.62 -2.76 -6.79
C GLU A 266 4.03 -1.38 -6.48
N GLY A 267 4.29 -0.82 -5.30
CA GLY A 267 3.70 0.43 -4.85
C GLY A 267 4.20 1.66 -5.61
N ILE A 268 3.44 2.74 -5.50
CA ILE A 268 3.73 4.02 -6.16
C ILE A 268 5.13 4.54 -5.82
N PHE A 269 5.56 4.40 -4.56
CA PHE A 269 6.89 4.85 -4.17
C PHE A 269 7.98 4.15 -4.98
N GLU A 270 7.97 2.81 -4.98
CA GLU A 270 8.99 1.99 -5.60
C GLU A 270 9.06 2.22 -7.11
N ARG A 271 7.90 2.32 -7.75
CA ARG A 271 7.78 2.39 -9.21
C ARG A 271 8.02 3.78 -9.79
N PHE A 272 7.60 4.84 -9.10
CA PHE A 272 7.61 6.20 -9.67
C PHE A 272 8.49 7.19 -8.91
N TYR A 273 8.70 6.98 -7.61
CA TYR A 273 9.37 7.96 -6.75
C TYR A 273 10.75 7.55 -6.25
N ARG A 274 11.14 6.27 -6.32
CA ARG A 274 12.45 5.80 -5.84
C ARG A 274 13.62 6.57 -6.46
N GLN A 275 13.58 6.82 -7.77
CA GLN A 275 14.63 7.61 -8.43
C GLN A 275 14.60 9.08 -8.02
N TYR A 276 13.42 9.67 -7.82
CA TYR A 276 13.31 11.05 -7.34
C TYR A 276 13.83 11.21 -5.91
N ASP A 277 13.50 10.27 -5.02
CA ASP A 277 14.00 10.23 -3.64
C ASP A 277 15.52 10.11 -3.63
N PHE A 278 16.08 9.25 -4.48
CA PHE A 278 17.53 9.14 -4.64
C PHE A 278 18.18 10.45 -5.12
N LEU A 279 17.56 11.17 -6.05
CA LEU A 279 18.06 12.46 -6.52
C LEU A 279 17.96 13.56 -5.43
N LEU A 280 16.89 13.58 -4.64
CA LEU A 280 16.72 14.54 -3.55
C LEU A 280 17.71 14.31 -2.40
N ARG A 281 18.10 13.06 -2.16
CA ARG A 281 19.09 12.68 -1.15
C ARG A 281 20.54 12.94 -1.56
N ASN A 282 20.85 12.91 -2.86
CA ASN A 282 22.25 12.88 -3.32
C ASN A 282 22.61 13.90 -4.41
N SER A 283 21.66 14.57 -5.06
CA SER A 283 21.94 15.41 -6.23
C SER A 283 21.05 16.67 -6.31
N LEU A 284 20.69 17.09 -7.53
CA LEU A 284 19.90 18.28 -7.85
C LEU A 284 20.53 19.59 -7.36
N GLN A 285 21.86 19.68 -7.36
CA GLN A 285 22.58 20.92 -7.13
C GLN A 285 22.29 21.90 -8.27
N THR A 286 22.19 23.18 -7.94
CA THR A 286 21.91 24.21 -8.96
C THR A 286 23.21 24.56 -9.67
N VAL A 287 23.24 24.46 -11.00
CA VAL A 287 24.37 24.89 -11.82
C VAL A 287 23.94 26.08 -12.67
N LYS A 288 24.67 27.18 -12.55
CA LYS A 288 24.45 28.39 -13.34
C LYS A 288 25.37 28.38 -14.55
N VAL A 289 24.79 28.55 -15.73
CA VAL A 289 25.51 28.49 -17.01
C VAL A 289 25.13 29.68 -17.88
N LYS A 290 26.11 30.29 -18.54
CA LYS A 290 25.86 31.31 -19.55
C LYS A 290 25.93 30.67 -20.92
N LEU A 291 24.77 30.58 -21.58
CA LEU A 291 24.60 29.89 -22.85
C LEU A 291 24.32 30.89 -23.97
N LEU A 292 25.00 30.71 -25.09
CA LEU A 292 24.74 31.39 -26.35
C LEU A 292 24.13 30.41 -27.36
N LEU A 293 22.82 30.18 -27.26
CA LEU A 293 22.12 29.21 -28.12
C LEU A 293 21.92 29.76 -29.55
N ASN A 294 22.05 28.87 -30.54
CA ASN A 294 21.65 29.16 -31.91
C ASN A 294 20.11 29.08 -32.08
N GLN A 295 19.59 29.59 -33.20
CA GLN A 295 18.14 29.66 -33.43
C GLN A 295 17.48 28.27 -33.46
N HIS A 296 18.16 27.28 -34.02
CA HIS A 296 17.67 25.90 -34.08
C HIS A 296 17.45 25.32 -32.67
N LEU A 297 18.48 25.37 -31.81
CA LEU A 297 18.39 24.85 -30.45
C LEU A 297 17.35 25.58 -29.60
N LYS A 298 17.14 26.89 -29.82
CA LYS A 298 16.06 27.64 -29.14
C LYS A 298 14.67 27.08 -29.46
N GLN A 299 14.48 26.46 -30.62
CA GLN A 299 13.20 25.92 -31.07
C GLN A 299 13.07 24.41 -30.83
N THR A 300 14.18 23.67 -30.88
CA THR A 300 14.15 22.20 -30.85
C THR A 300 14.53 21.59 -29.51
N LEU A 301 15.09 22.35 -28.56
CA LEU A 301 15.49 21.78 -27.27
C LEU A 301 14.26 21.36 -26.45
N PRO A 302 14.11 20.06 -26.14
CA PRO A 302 13.02 19.60 -25.29
C PRO A 302 13.22 20.07 -23.85
N ALA A 303 12.14 20.52 -23.21
CA ALA A 303 12.17 21.03 -21.83
C ALA A 303 12.46 19.94 -20.79
N VAL A 304 12.09 18.69 -21.08
CA VAL A 304 12.14 17.56 -20.15
C VAL A 304 13.38 16.67 -20.31
N SER A 305 14.10 16.76 -21.43
CA SER A 305 15.22 15.85 -21.66
C SER A 305 16.53 16.34 -21.04
N LYS A 306 17.45 15.40 -20.81
CA LYS A 306 18.78 15.71 -20.33
C LYS A 306 19.65 16.35 -21.42
N VAL A 307 20.58 17.19 -20.98
CA VAL A 307 21.63 17.78 -21.83
C VAL A 307 22.99 17.56 -21.21
N THR A 308 24.04 17.50 -22.02
CA THR A 308 25.41 17.40 -21.52
C THR A 308 26.13 18.74 -21.53
N LEU A 309 26.97 18.93 -20.53
CA LEU A 309 28.03 19.95 -20.51
C LEU A 309 29.32 19.27 -20.09
N ARG A 310 30.37 19.40 -20.91
CA ARG A 310 31.68 18.75 -20.72
C ARG A 310 31.54 17.23 -20.47
N GLY A 311 30.61 16.58 -21.16
CA GLY A 311 30.31 15.15 -20.98
C GLY A 311 29.52 14.76 -19.73
N VAL A 312 29.13 15.72 -18.89
CA VAL A 312 28.32 15.49 -17.68
C VAL A 312 26.85 15.79 -17.95
N PRO A 313 25.89 14.92 -17.57
CA PRO A 313 24.47 15.13 -17.82
C PRO A 313 23.80 16.04 -16.77
N PHE A 314 22.90 16.90 -17.24
CA PHE A 314 22.10 17.83 -16.46
C PHE A 314 20.64 17.85 -16.90
N LEU A 315 19.75 18.24 -15.98
CA LEU A 315 18.35 18.57 -16.27
C LEU A 315 18.16 20.09 -16.31
N PHE A 316 17.26 20.58 -17.15
CA PHE A 316 16.89 22.00 -17.13
C PHE A 316 16.09 22.35 -15.88
N ASN A 317 16.45 23.46 -15.23
CA ASN A 317 15.60 24.13 -14.25
C ASN A 317 14.94 25.36 -14.89
N LYS A 318 15.76 26.22 -15.51
CA LYS A 318 15.32 27.41 -16.22
C LYS A 318 16.24 27.65 -17.41
N LEU A 319 15.69 27.59 -18.61
CA LEU A 319 16.39 28.00 -19.82
C LEU A 319 16.01 29.45 -20.15
N LYS A 320 17.00 30.34 -20.20
CA LYS A 320 16.81 31.74 -20.59
C LYS A 320 17.59 32.04 -21.86
N PHE A 321 16.95 32.71 -22.80
CA PHE A 321 17.58 33.17 -24.03
C PHE A 321 16.86 34.43 -24.55
N THR A 322 17.55 35.22 -25.38
CA THR A 322 16.95 36.39 -26.04
C THR A 322 16.21 35.98 -27.31
N LEU A 323 15.00 36.52 -27.48
CA LEU A 323 14.17 36.42 -28.69
C LEU A 323 14.21 37.76 -29.43
N GLY A 324 14.92 37.80 -30.56
CA GLY A 324 15.16 39.03 -31.33
C GLY A 324 16.27 39.91 -30.76
N GLY A 325 16.86 40.77 -31.60
CA GLY A 325 17.95 41.68 -31.23
C GLY A 325 19.34 41.03 -31.22
N LYS A 326 20.30 41.64 -30.49
CA LYS A 326 21.66 41.09 -30.33
C LYS A 326 21.62 39.80 -29.49
N ASN A 327 22.30 38.78 -29.97
CA ASN A 327 22.35 37.47 -29.33
C ASN A 327 23.36 37.52 -28.19
N ASP A 328 22.91 37.94 -27.01
CA ASP A 328 23.76 38.04 -25.81
C ASP A 328 23.60 36.77 -24.94
N PRO A 329 24.68 36.28 -24.31
CA PRO A 329 24.62 35.10 -23.46
C PRO A 329 23.84 35.40 -22.18
N VAL A 330 22.83 34.57 -21.90
CA VAL A 330 21.97 34.72 -20.72
C VAL A 330 22.25 33.59 -19.72
N GLU A 331 22.23 33.93 -18.42
CA GLU A 331 22.38 32.96 -17.34
C GLU A 331 21.12 32.07 -17.24
N SER A 332 21.33 30.78 -17.51
CA SER A 332 20.36 29.69 -17.34
C SER A 332 20.72 28.83 -16.13
N GLU A 333 19.74 28.12 -15.60
CA GLU A 333 19.87 27.25 -14.43
C GLU A 333 19.63 25.78 -14.82
N LEU A 334 20.55 24.92 -14.42
CA LEU A 334 20.51 23.47 -14.60
C LEU A 334 20.56 22.76 -13.25
N ARG A 335 20.19 21.48 -13.23
CA ARG A 335 20.29 20.59 -12.08
C ARG A 335 21.21 19.42 -12.38
N THR A 336 22.09 19.11 -11.43
CA THR A 336 22.90 17.88 -11.50
C THR A 336 22.00 16.65 -11.42
N VAL A 337 22.35 15.62 -12.19
CA VAL A 337 21.70 14.31 -12.14
C VAL A 337 22.60 13.28 -11.45
N LEU A 338 23.92 13.40 -11.62
CA LEU A 338 24.87 12.49 -10.97
C LEU A 338 24.87 12.69 -9.45
N PRO A 339 24.89 11.61 -8.66
CA PRO A 339 24.87 11.70 -7.21
C PRO A 339 26.23 12.11 -6.66
N GLY A 340 26.22 12.95 -5.62
CA GLY A 340 27.39 13.22 -4.78
C GLY A 340 27.65 12.09 -3.79
N MET A 341 28.88 12.01 -3.28
CA MET A 341 29.25 11.11 -2.19
C MET A 341 29.16 11.83 -0.83
N PRO A 342 28.79 11.14 0.27
CA PRO A 342 28.39 9.73 0.35
C PRO A 342 26.97 9.47 -0.16
N LEU A 343 26.74 8.27 -0.70
CA LEU A 343 25.43 7.86 -1.21
C LEU A 343 24.47 7.49 -0.08
N SER A 344 23.24 8.01 -0.15
CA SER A 344 22.12 7.67 0.71
C SER A 344 20.94 7.18 -0.11
N SER A 345 20.43 5.99 0.18
CA SER A 345 19.23 5.42 -0.44
C SER A 345 18.17 5.10 0.61
N SER A 346 16.91 5.19 0.22
CA SER A 346 15.81 4.66 1.03
C SER A 346 15.88 3.12 1.05
N PRO A 347 15.76 2.50 2.25
CA PRO A 347 15.75 1.05 2.36
C PRO A 347 14.54 0.46 1.64
N THR A 348 14.61 -0.83 1.29
CA THR A 348 13.44 -1.53 0.77
C THR A 348 12.51 -1.92 1.92
N LEU A 349 11.23 -2.18 1.62
CA LEU A 349 10.28 -2.59 2.66
C LEU A 349 10.67 -3.91 3.33
N ILE A 350 11.34 -4.81 2.58
CA ILE A 350 11.84 -6.09 3.07
C ILE A 350 12.97 -5.89 4.08
N GLU A 351 13.83 -4.87 3.89
CA GLU A 351 14.87 -4.51 4.85
C GLU A 351 14.28 -3.93 6.13
N LEU A 352 13.19 -3.15 6.02
CA LEU A 352 12.51 -2.55 7.16
C LEU A 352 11.69 -3.57 7.97
N MET A 353 11.16 -4.60 7.32
CA MET A 353 10.22 -5.57 7.91
C MET A 353 10.84 -6.97 8.01
N PRO A 354 11.45 -7.36 9.16
CA PRO A 354 12.16 -8.63 9.29
C PRO A 354 11.31 -9.86 9.01
N ARG A 355 10.00 -9.79 9.28
CA ARG A 355 9.05 -10.87 8.98
C ARG A 355 8.98 -11.21 7.49
N MET A 356 9.21 -10.23 6.61
CA MET A 356 9.22 -10.42 5.16
C MET A 356 10.48 -11.13 4.66
N LYS A 357 11.60 -11.02 5.38
CA LYS A 357 12.87 -11.67 5.06
C LYS A 357 12.99 -13.09 5.65
N SER A 358 12.15 -13.44 6.62
CA SER A 358 12.28 -14.72 7.32
C SER A 358 11.98 -15.91 6.41
N LYS A 359 12.89 -16.89 6.41
CA LYS A 359 12.73 -18.19 5.73
C LYS A 359 11.85 -19.16 6.51
N TYR A 360 11.34 -18.76 7.68
CA TYR A 360 10.59 -19.61 8.58
C TYR A 360 9.16 -19.10 8.77
N ALA A 361 8.29 -20.01 9.19
CA ALA A 361 6.87 -19.81 9.34
C ALA A 361 6.37 -20.45 10.63
N TRP A 362 5.43 -19.78 11.31
CA TRP A 362 4.68 -20.37 12.40
C TRP A 362 3.53 -21.20 11.86
N VAL A 363 3.41 -22.44 12.33
CA VAL A 363 2.31 -23.34 12.04
C VAL A 363 1.70 -23.79 13.36
N ALA A 364 0.42 -23.51 13.55
CA ALA A 364 -0.28 -23.93 14.74
C ALA A 364 -0.57 -25.43 14.71
N ARG A 365 -0.38 -26.06 15.86
CA ARG A 365 -0.69 -27.46 16.12
C ARG A 365 -1.56 -27.56 17.36
N SER A 366 -2.38 -28.60 17.42
CA SER A 366 -3.15 -28.92 18.61
C SER A 366 -3.19 -30.42 18.85
N ASP A 367 -3.17 -30.78 20.13
CA ASP A 367 -3.47 -32.12 20.63
C ASP A 367 -4.64 -32.01 21.61
N MET A 368 -5.59 -32.93 21.50
CA MET A 368 -6.69 -33.03 22.46
C MET A 368 -6.54 -34.28 23.30
N ARG A 369 -6.74 -34.14 24.62
CA ARG A 369 -6.71 -35.24 25.58
C ARG A 369 -7.85 -35.12 26.57
N GLU A 370 -8.45 -36.25 26.90
CA GLU A 370 -9.50 -36.30 27.91
C GLU A 370 -8.88 -36.33 29.31
N ILE A 371 -9.45 -35.56 30.23
CA ILE A 371 -9.02 -35.49 31.63
C ILE A 371 -10.20 -35.75 32.57
N PRO A 372 -9.94 -36.25 33.80
CA PRO A 372 -10.97 -36.33 34.84
C PRO A 372 -11.49 -34.93 35.21
N PHE A 373 -12.79 -34.82 35.52
CA PHE A 373 -13.42 -33.55 35.94
C PHE A 373 -12.80 -32.93 37.20
N GLU A 374 -12.27 -33.75 38.11
CA GLU A 374 -11.60 -33.26 39.32
C GLU A 374 -10.28 -32.54 39.01
N GLU A 375 -9.59 -32.96 37.95
CA GLU A 375 -8.34 -32.34 37.48
C GLU A 375 -8.62 -31.02 36.76
N LEU A 376 -9.75 -30.92 36.05
CA LEU A 376 -10.20 -29.71 35.37
C LEU A 376 -10.34 -28.52 36.34
N GLY A 377 -10.96 -28.73 37.50
CA GLY A 377 -11.16 -27.67 38.49
C GLY A 377 -9.85 -27.09 39.03
N LYS A 378 -8.86 -27.94 39.30
CA LYS A 378 -7.53 -27.50 39.77
C LYS A 378 -6.79 -26.69 38.70
N ARG A 379 -6.73 -27.21 37.46
CA ARG A 379 -6.04 -26.55 36.35
C ARG A 379 -6.67 -25.23 35.91
N LEU A 380 -7.99 -25.08 36.05
CA LEU A 380 -8.67 -23.80 35.77
C LEU A 380 -8.28 -22.70 36.77
N THR A 381 -7.87 -23.08 37.98
CA THR A 381 -7.50 -22.13 39.05
C THR A 381 -6.06 -21.61 38.89
N ASP A 382 -5.14 -22.46 38.42
CA ASP A 382 -3.73 -22.14 38.18
C ASP A 382 -3.45 -21.60 36.77
N ARG A 383 -4.48 -21.31 35.97
CA ARG A 383 -4.29 -20.90 34.58
C ARG A 383 -3.77 -19.46 34.49
N ASP A 384 -2.57 -19.31 33.93
CA ASP A 384 -2.13 -18.06 33.33
C ASP A 384 -3.03 -17.73 32.13
N LYS A 385 -3.86 -16.69 32.29
CA LYS A 385 -4.72 -16.19 31.21
C LYS A 385 -3.85 -15.46 30.19
N ARG A 386 -3.50 -16.16 29.11
CA ARG A 386 -2.97 -15.50 27.92
C ARG A 386 -4.06 -14.64 27.26
N PRO A 387 -3.68 -13.56 26.57
CA PRO A 387 -4.63 -12.81 25.75
C PRO A 387 -5.26 -13.73 24.71
N ALA A 388 -6.53 -13.47 24.38
CA ALA A 388 -7.28 -14.29 23.44
C ALA A 388 -6.58 -14.48 22.09
N THR A 389 -5.77 -13.51 21.66
CA THR A 389 -4.90 -13.61 20.48
C THR A 389 -3.45 -13.35 20.88
N PHE A 390 -2.59 -14.33 20.65
CA PHE A 390 -1.15 -14.26 20.87
C PHE A 390 -0.42 -13.89 19.57
N TYR A 391 0.48 -12.91 19.62
CA TYR A 391 1.32 -12.51 18.48
C TYR A 391 2.76 -13.01 18.71
N PRO A 392 3.18 -14.11 18.07
CA PRO A 392 4.53 -14.65 18.27
C PRO A 392 5.60 -13.70 17.71
N PRO A 393 6.86 -13.82 18.19
CA PRO A 393 7.98 -13.08 17.62
C PRO A 393 8.29 -13.52 16.18
N VAL A 394 9.21 -12.81 15.52
CA VAL A 394 9.65 -13.16 14.15
C VAL A 394 10.18 -14.60 14.15
N PRO A 395 9.68 -15.48 13.27
CA PRO A 395 10.13 -16.86 13.21
C PRO A 395 11.60 -16.91 12.79
N SER A 396 12.39 -17.75 13.45
CA SER A 396 13.84 -17.83 13.31
C SER A 396 14.33 -19.27 13.33
N GLU A 397 15.58 -19.47 12.92
CA GLU A 397 16.24 -20.77 12.92
C GLU A 397 16.31 -21.38 14.33
N ALA A 398 16.53 -20.56 15.36
CA ALA A 398 16.57 -21.03 16.74
C ALA A 398 15.24 -21.70 17.15
N PHE A 399 14.11 -21.13 16.74
CA PHE A 399 12.80 -21.74 17.00
C PHE A 399 12.57 -22.99 16.14
N ALA A 400 13.07 -23.02 14.90
CA ALA A 400 12.96 -24.19 14.04
C ALA A 400 13.76 -25.38 14.58
N GLN A 401 14.95 -25.13 15.14
CA GLN A 401 15.75 -26.14 15.81
C GLN A 401 15.06 -26.71 17.05
N LYS A 402 14.37 -25.87 17.83
CA LYS A 402 13.53 -26.33 18.96
C LYS A 402 12.41 -27.26 18.49
N THR A 403 11.68 -26.85 17.45
CA THR A 403 10.64 -27.69 16.83
C THR A 403 11.22 -29.02 16.33
N ALA A 404 12.39 -29.01 15.68
CA ALA A 404 13.06 -30.22 15.21
C ALA A 404 13.50 -31.17 16.34
N ARG A 405 13.76 -30.64 17.55
CA ARG A 405 14.03 -31.44 18.77
C ARG A 405 12.76 -31.98 19.44
N GLY A 406 11.58 -31.66 18.91
CA GLY A 406 10.29 -32.02 19.50
C GLY A 406 9.83 -31.08 20.63
N GLU A 407 10.49 -29.93 20.81
CA GLU A 407 10.05 -28.92 21.79
C GLU A 407 8.84 -28.15 21.24
N ARG A 408 7.83 -27.95 22.09
CA ARG A 408 6.63 -27.16 21.75
C ARG A 408 6.88 -25.68 22.02
N ASN A 409 6.84 -24.82 21.00
CA ASN A 409 6.95 -23.39 21.22
C ASN A 409 5.60 -22.80 21.67
N PHE A 410 5.64 -21.96 22.70
CA PHE A 410 4.48 -21.23 23.21
C PHE A 410 3.24 -22.10 23.49
N PRO A 411 3.35 -23.23 24.21
CA PRO A 411 2.20 -24.09 24.48
C PRO A 411 1.12 -23.33 25.27
N GLU A 412 -0.14 -23.56 24.93
CA GLU A 412 -1.32 -23.04 25.62
C GLU A 412 -2.33 -24.18 25.82
N GLU A 413 -2.84 -24.31 27.04
CA GLU A 413 -3.90 -25.26 27.38
C GLU A 413 -5.26 -24.55 27.40
N ASN A 414 -6.17 -25.04 26.58
CA ASN A 414 -7.58 -24.69 26.58
C ASN A 414 -8.41 -25.86 27.08
N PHE A 415 -9.44 -25.56 27.86
CA PHE A 415 -10.31 -26.57 28.46
C PHE A 415 -11.69 -26.45 27.84
N THR A 416 -12.24 -27.57 27.40
CA THR A 416 -13.58 -27.61 26.79
C THR A 416 -14.35 -28.80 27.34
N ILE A 417 -15.63 -28.60 27.62
CA ILE A 417 -16.53 -29.68 28.00
C ILE A 417 -17.27 -30.09 26.73
N ILE A 418 -17.01 -31.30 26.26
CA ILE A 418 -17.67 -31.84 25.08
C ILE A 418 -18.86 -32.67 25.52
N GLY A 419 -19.95 -32.56 24.76
CA GLY A 419 -21.13 -33.38 24.92
C GLY A 419 -20.89 -34.85 24.57
N PRO A 420 -21.95 -35.66 24.68
CA PRO A 420 -21.91 -37.09 24.40
C PRO A 420 -21.54 -37.37 22.93
N ARG A 421 -20.66 -38.35 22.69
CA ARG A 421 -20.15 -38.68 21.34
C ARG A 421 -21.03 -39.64 20.58
N ASN A 422 -21.91 -40.36 21.27
CA ASN A 422 -22.82 -41.33 20.68
C ASN A 422 -24.19 -41.29 21.37
N PHE A 423 -25.16 -41.95 20.75
CA PHE A 423 -26.55 -41.95 21.22
C PHE A 423 -26.72 -42.54 22.63
N LYS A 424 -25.86 -43.49 23.02
CA LYS A 424 -25.88 -44.11 24.35
C LYS A 424 -25.42 -43.13 25.44
N GLU A 425 -24.29 -42.47 25.21
CA GLU A 425 -23.80 -41.38 26.07
C GLU A 425 -24.79 -40.20 26.11
N ALA A 426 -25.55 -39.98 25.04
CA ALA A 426 -26.57 -38.93 24.99
C ALA A 426 -27.77 -39.24 25.87
N MET A 427 -28.20 -40.51 25.93
CA MET A 427 -29.21 -40.95 26.91
C MET A 427 -28.70 -40.80 28.35
N ASP A 428 -27.43 -41.14 28.58
CA ASP A 428 -26.80 -41.10 29.90
C ASP A 428 -26.28 -39.71 30.30
N ARG A 429 -26.49 -38.69 29.45
CA ARG A 429 -26.02 -37.30 29.62
C ARG A 429 -24.54 -37.19 29.99
N VAL A 430 -23.72 -38.08 29.44
CA VAL A 430 -22.28 -38.11 29.69
C VAL A 430 -21.64 -36.85 29.12
N LYS A 431 -20.72 -36.26 29.89
CA LYS A 431 -19.90 -35.13 29.48
C LYS A 431 -18.44 -35.54 29.57
N HIS A 432 -17.61 -35.01 28.69
CA HIS A 432 -16.18 -35.26 28.69
C HIS A 432 -15.44 -33.94 28.92
N ALA A 433 -14.56 -33.91 29.91
CA ALA A 433 -13.62 -32.80 30.09
C ALA A 433 -12.41 -33.04 29.18
N VAL A 434 -12.16 -32.10 28.28
CA VAL A 434 -11.08 -32.19 27.30
C VAL A 434 -10.12 -31.02 27.48
N VAL A 435 -8.83 -31.34 27.50
CA VAL A 435 -7.74 -30.37 27.38
C VAL A 435 -7.27 -30.38 25.94
N GLU A 436 -7.37 -29.23 25.29
CA GLU A 436 -6.69 -28.94 24.04
C GLU A 436 -5.38 -28.22 24.36
N VAL A 437 -4.25 -28.86 24.05
CA VAL A 437 -2.93 -28.23 24.10
C VAL A 437 -2.60 -27.74 22.71
N THR A 438 -2.51 -26.43 22.55
CA THR A 438 -2.11 -25.78 21.29
C THR A 438 -0.68 -25.29 21.39
N TRP A 439 0.09 -25.34 20.31
CA TRP A 439 1.45 -24.80 20.27
C TRP A 439 1.81 -24.38 18.84
N LEU A 440 2.93 -23.68 18.70
CA LEU A 440 3.43 -23.23 17.40
C LEU A 440 4.69 -24.00 17.00
N ASP A 441 4.64 -24.67 15.86
CA ASP A 441 5.82 -25.20 15.19
C ASP A 441 6.45 -24.09 14.34
N CYS A 442 7.77 -23.93 14.44
CA CYS A 442 8.53 -23.10 13.52
C CYS A 442 9.12 -24.01 12.44
N ILE A 443 8.69 -23.85 11.19
CA ILE A 443 9.17 -24.67 10.08
C ILE A 443 9.65 -23.79 8.92
N GLU A 444 10.51 -24.34 8.07
CA GLU A 444 10.92 -23.65 6.84
C GLU A 444 9.71 -23.36 5.95
N LEU A 445 9.69 -22.17 5.38
CA LEU A 445 8.57 -21.64 4.60
C LEU A 445 8.22 -22.55 3.42
N ASP A 446 9.22 -23.10 2.73
CA ASP A 446 8.99 -23.99 1.58
C ASP A 446 8.38 -25.33 1.99
N LYS A 447 8.71 -25.83 3.19
CA LYS A 447 8.06 -27.01 3.76
C LYS A 447 6.64 -26.70 4.20
N ALA A 448 6.39 -25.51 4.78
CA ALA A 448 5.05 -25.05 5.08
C ALA A 448 4.19 -25.03 3.80
N LYS A 449 4.72 -24.46 2.70
CA LYS A 449 4.08 -24.37 1.37
C LYS A 449 3.58 -25.72 0.86
N ARG A 450 4.40 -26.77 0.98
CA ARG A 450 4.07 -28.12 0.50
C ARG A 450 3.06 -28.85 1.38
N ASN A 451 3.10 -28.63 2.69
CA ASN A 451 2.29 -29.39 3.64
C ASN A 451 0.84 -28.91 3.76
N ASN A 452 0.53 -27.68 3.32
CA ASN A 452 -0.80 -27.08 3.47
C ASN A 452 -1.38 -26.62 2.12
N GLY A 453 -2.01 -27.55 1.40
CA GLY A 453 -2.64 -27.29 0.10
C GLY A 453 -3.86 -26.36 0.11
N SER A 454 -4.40 -26.00 1.28
CA SER A 454 -5.63 -25.20 1.43
C SER A 454 -5.46 -23.89 2.21
N TRP A 455 -4.24 -23.54 2.64
CA TRP A 455 -4.04 -22.38 3.52
C TRP A 455 -3.86 -21.08 2.73
N ASP A 456 -4.50 -20.01 3.20
CA ASP A 456 -4.29 -18.64 2.72
C ASP A 456 -2.82 -18.26 2.92
N TRP A 457 -2.05 -18.28 1.83
CA TRP A 457 -0.67 -17.80 1.82
C TRP A 457 -0.66 -16.27 1.93
N THR A 458 -1.09 -15.71 3.05
CA THR A 458 -0.61 -14.41 3.58
C THR A 458 0.81 -14.50 4.10
N PHE A 459 1.63 -15.35 3.48
CA PHE A 459 3.06 -15.27 3.68
C PHE A 459 3.58 -14.12 2.84
N PRO A 460 4.46 -13.27 3.42
CA PRO A 460 5.10 -12.21 2.67
C PRO A 460 5.84 -12.87 1.51
N TYR A 461 5.30 -12.69 0.31
CA TYR A 461 5.75 -13.41 -0.85
C TYR A 461 7.12 -12.84 -1.23
N MET A 462 8.18 -13.63 -1.05
CA MET A 462 9.39 -13.51 -1.82
C MET A 462 9.11 -14.30 -3.11
N GLU A 463 8.63 -13.60 -4.13
CA GLU A 463 8.72 -14.09 -5.51
C GLU A 463 10.19 -13.94 -5.88
N ASP A 464 10.77 -15.02 -6.37
CA ASP A 464 12.18 -15.17 -6.73
C ASP A 464 12.74 -13.93 -7.48
N GLU A 465 14.05 -13.71 -7.30
CA GLU A 465 14.84 -12.67 -7.99
C GLU A 465 14.57 -12.59 -9.49
#